data_AF-A0A6A2XGG0-F1
#
_entry.id   AF-A0A6A2XGG0-F1
#
_cell.length_a   1.000
_cell.length_b   1.000
_cell.length_c   1.000
_cell.angle_alpha   90.00
_cell.angle_beta   90.00
_cell.angle_gamma   90.00
#
_symmetry.space_group_name_H-M   'P 1'
#
loop_
_entity.id
_entity.type
_entity.pdbx_description
1 polymer ?
#
loop_
_entity_poly.entity_id
_entity_poly.type
_entity_poly.pdbx_seq_one_letter_code
_entity_poly.pdbx_strand_id
1 'polypeptide(L)'
;MIEAVVISTLEKFFAFILNMPDVNRFVFNIYKVEGRPENKQTIYPIPLLVPKVPQQRNGKECGNFVLYFIKSFVESVPENFSIEDEKGLVHC
;
A
#
# COMPACT_ATOMS: atom_id res chain seq x y z
N MET A 1 11.36 7.23 -7.26
CA MET A 1 9.93 7.47 -7.55
C MET A 1 9.15 6.59 -6.57
N ILE A 2 8.23 7.15 -5.80
CA ILE A 2 7.45 6.38 -4.83
C ILE A 2 6.20 5.87 -5.54
N GLU A 3 5.95 4.57 -5.46
CA GLU A 3 4.74 3.94 -5.99
C GLU A 3 3.90 3.40 -4.83
N ALA A 4 2.59 3.64 -4.88
CA ALA A 4 1.64 3.10 -3.91
C ALA A 4 0.76 2.06 -4.60
N VAL A 5 0.88 0.81 -4.14
CA VAL A 5 0.08 -0.31 -4.64
C VAL A 5 -1.05 -0.58 -3.65
N VAL A 6 -2.28 -0.61 -4.15
CA VAL A 6 -3.44 -0.98 -3.34
C VAL A 6 -3.97 -2.33 -3.77
N ILE A 7 -3.82 -3.30 -2.87
CA ILE A 7 -4.31 -4.66 -3.06
C ILE A 7 -5.72 -4.73 -2.52
N SER A 8 -6.69 -4.97 -3.41
CA SER A 8 -8.09 -5.13 -3.05
C SER A 8 -8.73 -6.33 -3.72
N THR A 9 -9.46 -7.08 -2.91
CA THR A 9 -10.26 -8.25 -3.31
C THR A 9 -11.67 -7.88 -3.75
N LEU A 10 -12.01 -6.59 -3.66
CA LEU A 10 -13.28 -5.97 -4.05
C LEU A 10 -13.02 -4.69 -4.86
N GLU A 11 -12.51 -4.85 -6.08
CA GLU A 11 -12.04 -3.78 -6.98
C GLU A 11 -13.05 -2.64 -7.13
N LYS A 12 -14.33 -2.96 -7.34
CA LYS A 12 -15.40 -1.96 -7.55
C LYS A 12 -15.70 -1.10 -6.33
N PHE A 13 -15.54 -1.67 -5.13
CA PHE A 13 -15.76 -0.93 -3.88
C PHE A 13 -14.55 -0.02 -3.59
N PHE A 14 -13.35 -0.51 -3.84
CA PHE A 14 -12.12 0.21 -3.52
C PHE A 14 -11.80 1.34 -4.49
N ALA A 15 -12.14 1.23 -5.78
CA ALA A 15 -11.94 2.33 -6.72
C ALA A 15 -12.62 3.65 -6.26
N PHE A 16 -13.76 3.54 -5.57
CA PHE A 16 -14.42 4.69 -4.96
C PHE A 16 -13.64 5.26 -3.76
N ILE A 17 -13.14 4.40 -2.88
CA ILE A 17 -12.35 4.80 -1.70
C ILE A 17 -11.02 5.44 -2.11
N LEU A 18 -10.37 4.97 -3.17
CA LEU A 18 -9.09 5.50 -3.62
C LEU A 18 -9.15 6.92 -4.19
N ASN A 19 -10.34 7.33 -4.65
CA ASN A 19 -10.58 8.72 -5.04
C ASN A 19 -10.91 9.62 -3.84
N MET A 20 -10.95 9.08 -2.61
CA MET A 20 -11.15 9.90 -1.42
C MET A 20 -9.85 10.67 -1.10
N PRO A 21 -9.92 12.00 -0.92
CA PRO A 21 -8.76 12.81 -0.57
C PRO A 21 -8.09 12.38 0.76
N ASP A 22 -8.81 11.62 1.59
CA ASP A 22 -8.31 11.11 2.86
C ASP A 22 -7.21 10.05 2.71
N VAL A 23 -7.14 9.31 1.60
CA VAL A 23 -6.10 8.28 1.40
C VAL A 23 -4.72 8.92 1.27
N ASN A 24 -4.58 9.92 0.40
CA ASN A 24 -3.30 10.63 0.21
C ASN A 24 -2.91 11.42 1.47
N ARG A 25 -3.90 11.92 2.23
CA ARG A 25 -3.67 12.53 3.53
C ARG A 25 -3.17 11.53 4.57
N PHE A 26 -3.72 10.32 4.59
CA PHE A 26 -3.26 9.23 5.46
C PHE A 26 -1.81 8.86 5.15
N VAL A 27 -1.47 8.65 3.87
CA VAL A 27 -0.09 8.38 3.43
C VAL A 27 0.84 9.52 3.86
N PHE A 28 0.47 10.78 3.62
CA PHE A 28 1.28 11.92 4.05
C PHE A 28 1.53 11.94 5.56
N ASN A 29 0.54 11.57 6.37
CA ASN A 29 0.71 11.54 7.83
C ASN A 29 1.69 10.45 8.27
N ILE A 30 1.75 9.30 7.58
CA ILE A 30 2.76 8.26 7.84
C ILE A 30 4.16 8.82 7.62
N TYR A 31 4.42 9.39 6.43
CA TYR A 31 5.71 9.99 6.10
C TYR A 31 6.12 11.06 7.12
N LYS A 32 5.17 11.90 7.54
CA LYS A 32 5.40 12.93 8.55
C LYS A 32 5.76 12.34 9.92
N VAL A 33 5.05 11.30 10.37
CA VAL A 33 5.31 10.63 11.67
C VAL A 33 6.67 9.92 11.65
N GLU A 34 7.04 9.35 10.51
CA GLU A 34 8.34 8.70 10.31
C GLU A 34 9.50 9.71 10.11
N GLY A 35 9.21 11.01 10.08
CA GLY A 35 10.23 12.05 9.90
C GLY A 35 10.86 12.07 8.51
N ARG A 36 10.20 11.48 7.51
CA ARG A 36 10.70 11.42 6.14
C ARG A 36 10.64 12.81 5.46
N PRO A 37 11.56 13.11 4.51
CA PRO A 37 11.69 14.45 3.91
C PRO A 37 10.59 14.81 2.90
N GLU A 38 9.78 13.86 2.45
CA GLU A 38 8.73 14.08 1.46
C GLU A 38 7.61 14.99 1.97
N ASN A 39 7.12 15.85 1.07
CA ASN A 39 6.12 16.85 1.37
C ASN A 39 4.81 16.57 0.63
N LYS A 40 3.79 17.42 0.84
CA LYS A 40 2.48 17.23 0.19
C LYS A 40 2.58 17.25 -1.33
N GLN A 41 3.47 18.06 -1.90
CA GLN A 41 3.65 18.18 -3.35
C GLN A 41 4.24 16.90 -3.96
N THR A 42 5.00 16.12 -3.20
CA THR A 42 5.53 14.82 -3.65
C THR A 42 4.60 13.66 -3.35
N ILE A 43 3.87 13.70 -2.22
CA ILE A 43 3.01 12.59 -1.78
C ILE A 43 1.63 12.60 -2.44
N TYR A 44 0.98 13.75 -2.57
CA TYR A 44 -0.41 13.81 -3.08
C TYR A 44 -0.55 13.40 -4.55
N PRO A 45 0.45 13.62 -5.43
CA PRO A 45 0.39 13.14 -6.80
C PRO A 45 0.72 11.66 -6.97
N ILE A 46 1.07 10.91 -5.91
CA ILE A 46 1.39 9.49 -6.04
C ILE A 46 0.17 8.74 -6.58
N PRO A 47 0.29 8.04 -7.73
CA PRO A 47 -0.81 7.26 -8.27
C PRO A 47 -1.05 6.03 -7.39
N LEU A 48 -2.31 5.80 -7.02
CA LEU A 48 -2.74 4.58 -6.34
C LEU A 48 -3.00 3.51 -7.41
N LEU A 49 -2.04 2.61 -7.58
CA LEU A 49 -2.12 1.53 -8.57
C LEU A 49 -2.97 0.39 -8.00
N VAL A 50 -4.02 0.00 -8.73
CA VAL A 50 -4.89 -1.14 -8.38
C VAL A 50 -4.61 -2.28 -9.36
N PRO A 51 -3.70 -3.21 -9.03
CA PRO A 51 -3.44 -4.34 -9.89
C PRO A 51 -4.68 -5.24 -9.97
N LYS A 52 -4.90 -5.83 -11.15
CA LYS A 52 -5.92 -6.87 -11.32
C LYS A 52 -5.45 -8.12 -10.57
N VAL A 53 -6.17 -8.46 -9.52
CA VAL A 53 -5.91 -9.63 -8.69
C VAL A 53 -7.15 -10.51 -8.59
N PRO A 54 -7.00 -11.81 -8.30
CA PRO A 54 -8.12 -12.69 -7.97
C PRO A 54 -9.10 -12.04 -6.97
N GLN A 55 -10.37 -11.94 -7.36
CA GLN A 55 -11.42 -11.30 -6.56
C GLN A 55 -12.13 -12.34 -5.69
N GLN A 56 -12.45 -11.96 -4.45
CA GLN A 56 -13.19 -12.83 -3.54
C GLN A 56 -14.62 -13.06 -4.05
N ARG A 57 -15.19 -14.24 -3.79
CA ARG A 57 -16.55 -14.57 -4.24
C ARG A 57 -17.61 -14.30 -3.19
N ASN A 58 -17.22 -14.15 -1.93
CA ASN A 58 -18.10 -13.89 -0.80
C ASN A 58 -17.35 -13.13 0.31
N GLY A 59 -18.09 -12.65 1.32
CA GLY A 59 -17.54 -11.88 2.44
C GLY A 59 -16.69 -12.67 3.44
N LYS A 60 -16.60 -14.00 3.31
CA LYS A 60 -15.82 -14.85 4.24
C LYS A 60 -14.38 -15.05 3.79
N GLU A 61 -14.08 -14.75 2.53
CA GLU A 61 -12.77 -15.00 1.91
C GLU A 61 -11.82 -13.80 1.98
N CYS A 62 -12.31 -12.59 2.31
CA CYS A 62 -11.51 -11.36 2.26
C CYS A 62 -10.19 -11.48 3.05
N GLY A 63 -10.25 -12.00 4.28
CA GLY A 63 -9.05 -12.19 5.12
C GLY A 63 -8.02 -13.14 4.50
N ASN A 64 -8.48 -14.24 3.89
CA ASN A 64 -7.59 -15.22 3.25
C ASN A 64 -6.88 -14.62 2.04
N PHE A 65 -7.59 -13.85 1.23
CA PHE A 65 -6.97 -13.18 0.08
C PHE A 65 -6.00 -12.08 0.52
N VAL A 66 -6.31 -11.29 1.55
CA VAL A 66 -5.37 -10.30 2.10
C VAL A 66 -4.07 -10.98 2.52
N LEU A 67 -4.16 -12.07 3.30
CA LEU A 67 -2.99 -12.84 3.72
C LEU A 67 -2.22 -13.43 2.53
N TYR A 68 -2.94 -13.98 1.55
CA TYR A 68 -2.35 -14.52 0.33
C TYR A 68 -1.56 -13.45 -0.43
N PHE A 69 -2.12 -12.26 -0.62
CA PHE A 69 -1.43 -11.19 -1.35
C PHE A 69 -0.26 -10.59 -0.60
N ILE A 70 -0.33 -10.47 0.73
CA ILE A 70 0.83 -10.07 1.55
C ILE A 70 1.95 -11.09 1.37
N LYS A 71 1.64 -12.38 1.47
CA LYS A 71 2.62 -13.46 1.24
C LYS A 71 3.22 -13.37 -0.16
N SER A 72 2.38 -13.30 -1.20
CA SER A 72 2.84 -13.21 -2.59
C SER A 72 3.66 -11.96 -2.85
N PHE A 73 3.30 -10.82 -2.25
CA PHE A 73 4.07 -9.59 -2.35
C PHE A 73 5.48 -9.81 -1.81
N VAL A 74 5.60 -10.27 -0.56
CA VAL A 74 6.89 -10.55 0.10
C VAL A 74 7.73 -11.56 -0.69
N GLU A 75 7.11 -12.63 -1.20
CA GLU A 75 7.79 -13.64 -2.02
C GLU A 75 8.23 -13.13 -3.41
N SER A 76 7.58 -12.07 -3.92
CA SER A 76 7.92 -11.46 -5.21
C SER A 76 8.91 -10.30 -5.10
N VAL A 77 9.29 -9.92 -3.88
CA VAL A 77 10.24 -8.83 -3.64
C VAL A 77 11.59 -9.22 -4.26
N PRO A 78 12.21 -8.35 -5.08
CA PRO A 78 13.54 -8.60 -5.63
C PRO A 78 14.58 -8.86 -4.54
N GLU A 79 15.53 -9.77 -4.78
CA GLU A 79 16.58 -10.11 -3.80
C GLU A 79 17.44 -8.91 -3.38
N ASN A 80 17.50 -7.86 -4.21
CA ASN A 80 18.21 -6.62 -3.94
C ASN A 80 17.35 -5.57 -3.19
N PHE A 81 16.17 -5.94 -2.69
CA PHE A 81 15.38 -5.10 -1.82
C PHE A 81 16.05 -4.98 -0.44
N SER A 82 16.59 -3.81 -0.13
CA SER A 82 17.20 -3.52 1.17
C SER A 82 16.19 -2.87 2.10
N ILE A 83 15.99 -3.48 3.27
CA ILE A 83 15.25 -2.88 4.40
C ILE A 83 16.16 -1.90 5.16
N GLU A 84 17.49 -2.02 5.01
CA GLU A 84 18.48 -1.27 5.79
C GLU A 84 18.58 0.22 5.40
N ASP A 85 18.01 0.61 4.25
CA ASP A 85 17.86 2.02 3.86
C ASP A 85 16.75 2.74 4.66
N GLU A 86 15.92 1.99 5.41
CA GLU A 86 14.93 2.52 6.35
C GLU A 86 15.44 2.40 7.79
N LYS A 87 16.43 3.23 8.12
CA LYS A 87 16.91 3.42 9.51
C LYS A 87 15.81 4.03 10.38
N GLY A 88 14.83 3.23 10.79
CA GLY A 88 13.75 3.69 11.64
C GLY A 88 12.88 2.63 12.29
N LEU A 89 12.87 1.36 11.85
CA LEU A 89 11.83 0.43 12.29
C LEU A 89 12.31 -1.00 12.57
N VAL A 90 13.07 -1.20 13.66
CA VAL A 90 12.85 -2.36 14.56
C VAL A 90 13.29 -1.97 15.97
N HIS A 91 12.42 -1.28 16.71
CA HIS A 91 12.37 -1.44 18.15
C HIS A 91 10.89 -1.50 18.53
N CYS A 92 10.33 -2.70 18.35
CA CYS A 92 9.11 -3.10 19.04
C CYS A 92 9.46 -3.38 20.51
#